data_AF-A0A2M8NEW2-F1
#
_entry.id   AF-A0A2M8NEW2-F1
#
_cell.length_a   1.000
_cell.length_b   1.000
_cell.length_c   1.000
_cell.angle_alpha   90.00
_cell.angle_beta   90.00
_cell.angle_gamma   90.00
#
_symmetry.space_group_name_H-M   'P 1'
#
loop_
_entity.id
_entity.type
_entity.pdbx_description
1 polymer ?
#
loop_
_entity_poly.entity_id
_entity_poly.type
_entity_poly.pdbx_seq_one_letter_code
_entity_poly.pdbx_strand_id
1 'polypeptide(L)'
;LILKVQETIAETLGESLPTAMGARFDDRLARASLRFYDLGMVPAIRDGVPREVSGVHFRSDLTRAEPLDESAVRIMSETALRFMPR
;
A
#
# COMPACT_ATOMS: atom_id res chain seq x y z
N LEU A 1 -30.78 21.37 6.00
CA LEU A 1 -29.69 20.43 6.34
C LEU A 1 -29.58 19.27 5.34
N ILE A 2 -30.67 18.56 5.02
CA ILE A 2 -30.69 17.42 4.06
C ILE A 2 -30.11 17.78 2.69
N LEU A 3 -30.41 18.96 2.16
CA LEU A 3 -29.91 19.40 0.85
C LEU A 3 -28.37 19.45 0.80
N LYS A 4 -27.73 19.94 1.88
CA LYS A 4 -26.27 20.05 1.98
C LYS A 4 -25.60 18.68 2.03
N VAL A 5 -26.23 17.73 2.73
CA VAL A 5 -25.76 16.34 2.79
C VAL A 5 -25.87 15.66 1.43
N GLN A 6 -26.98 15.85 0.72
CA GLN A 6 -27.16 15.29 -0.63
C GLN A 6 -26.20 15.90 -1.65
N GLU A 7 -25.95 17.21 -1.54
CA GLU A 7 -24.98 17.94 -2.36
C GLU A 7 -23.55 17.42 -2.12
N THR A 8 -23.14 17.29 -0.84
CA THR A 8 -21.83 16.71 -0.50
C THR A 8 -21.70 15.24 -0.92
N ILE A 9 -22.75 14.42 -0.80
CA ILE A 9 -22.76 13.04 -1.30
C ILE A 9 -22.62 13.02 -2.82
N ALA A 10 -23.35 13.89 -3.55
CA ALA A 10 -23.28 13.96 -5.00
C ALA A 10 -21.91 14.47 -5.49
N GLU A 11 -21.31 15.45 -4.81
CA GLU A 11 -19.96 15.96 -5.13
C GLU A 11 -18.88 14.91 -4.85
N THR A 12 -18.96 14.20 -3.72
CA THR A 12 -17.91 13.25 -3.31
C THR A 12 -18.03 11.88 -3.99
N LEU A 13 -19.24 11.33 -4.12
CA LEU A 13 -19.47 10.09 -4.82
C LEU A 13 -19.63 10.32 -6.32
N GLY A 14 -20.38 11.32 -6.79
CA GLY A 14 -20.69 11.49 -8.21
C GLY A 14 -19.46 11.73 -9.10
N GLU A 15 -18.44 12.42 -8.61
CA GLU A 15 -17.19 12.62 -9.36
C GLU A 15 -16.31 11.35 -9.39
N SER A 16 -16.30 10.59 -8.30
CA SER A 16 -15.50 9.36 -8.17
C SER A 16 -16.23 8.10 -8.68
N LEU A 17 -17.56 8.13 -8.83
CA LEU A 17 -18.39 6.99 -9.17
C LEU A 17 -18.12 6.44 -10.58
N PRO A 18 -17.98 7.26 -11.66
CA PRO A 18 -17.61 6.74 -12.97
C PRO A 18 -16.22 6.08 -12.96
N THR A 19 -15.28 6.66 -12.21
CA THR A 19 -13.93 6.11 -12.02
C THR A 19 -13.95 4.81 -11.23
N ALA A 20 -14.73 4.75 -10.13
CA ALA A 20 -14.90 3.56 -9.30
C ALA A 20 -15.69 2.45 -10.01
N MET A 21 -16.67 2.78 -10.83
CA MET A 21 -17.41 1.84 -11.67
C MET A 21 -16.60 1.39 -12.90
N GLY A 22 -15.68 2.22 -13.39
CA GLY A 22 -14.70 1.87 -14.41
C GLY A 22 -13.51 1.07 -13.88
N ALA A 23 -13.24 1.14 -12.57
CA ALA A 23 -12.24 0.35 -11.89
C ALA A 23 -12.66 -1.13 -11.86
N ARG A 24 -12.33 -1.85 -12.93
CA ARG A 24 -12.31 -3.31 -12.91
C ARG A 24 -11.12 -3.74 -12.06
N PHE A 25 -11.37 -4.16 -10.83
CA PHE A 25 -10.38 -4.85 -10.02
C PHE A 25 -10.09 -6.20 -10.68
N ASP A 26 -9.17 -6.21 -11.64
CA ASP A 26 -8.56 -7.45 -12.11
C ASP A 26 -7.73 -7.99 -10.93
N ASP A 27 -8.35 -8.86 -10.13
CA ASP A 27 -7.75 -9.48 -8.95
C ASP A 27 -6.44 -10.19 -9.31
N ARG A 28 -6.35 -10.76 -10.52
CA ARG A 28 -5.13 -11.39 -11.01
C ARG A 28 -4.05 -10.35 -11.28
N LEU A 29 -4.38 -9.23 -11.93
CA LEU A 29 -3.44 -8.12 -12.13
C LEU A 29 -2.98 -7.51 -10.80
N ALA A 30 -3.91 -7.31 -9.88
CA ALA A 30 -3.63 -6.80 -8.54
C ALA A 30 -2.64 -7.71 -7.80
N ARG A 31 -2.92 -9.01 -7.72
CA ARG A 31 -2.01 -10.00 -7.11
C ARG A 31 -0.66 -10.08 -7.81
N ALA A 32 -0.65 -10.07 -9.16
CA ALA A 32 0.58 -10.12 -9.93
C ALA A 32 1.46 -8.86 -9.76
N SER A 33 0.87 -7.73 -9.38
CA SER A 33 1.60 -6.49 -9.11
C SER A 33 2.19 -6.40 -7.69
N LEU A 34 1.83 -7.32 -6.79
CA LEU A 34 2.35 -7.32 -5.42
C LEU A 34 3.85 -7.65 -5.42
N ARG A 35 4.59 -6.91 -4.60
CA ARG A 35 6.01 -7.14 -4.34
C ARG A 35 6.21 -7.19 -2.83
N PHE A 36 6.98 -8.17 -2.36
CA PHE A 36 7.31 -8.33 -0.95
C PHE A 36 8.75 -7.90 -0.74
N TYR A 37 9.06 -7.29 0.40
CA TYR A 37 10.38 -6.78 0.71
C TYR A 37 10.75 -7.16 2.14
N ASP A 38 12.04 -7.40 2.38
CA ASP A 38 12.56 -7.53 3.72
C ASP A 38 12.67 -6.15 4.37
N LEU A 39 11.97 -5.96 5.49
CA LEU A 39 12.01 -4.73 6.28
C LEU A 39 13.41 -4.40 6.80
N GLY A 40 14.27 -5.43 6.98
CA GLY A 40 15.67 -5.27 7.33
C GLY A 40 16.46 -4.50 6.27
N MET A 41 16.14 -4.73 5.00
CA MET A 41 16.79 -4.14 3.82
C MET A 41 16.16 -2.81 3.40
N VAL A 42 14.89 -2.57 3.73
CA VAL A 42 14.24 -1.28 3.48
C VAL A 42 14.94 -0.20 4.32
N PRO A 43 15.39 0.90 3.70
CA PRO A 43 15.94 2.03 4.45
C PRO A 43 14.96 2.50 5.51
N ALA A 44 15.46 2.76 6.71
CA ALA A 44 14.67 3.27 7.82
C ALA A 44 15.58 4.06 8.78
N ILE A 45 15.04 5.10 9.40
CA ILE A 45 15.67 5.74 10.56
C ILE A 45 15.30 4.90 11.78
N ARG A 46 16.24 4.08 12.27
CA ARG A 46 16.03 3.22 13.45
C ARG A 46 16.56 3.86 14.72
N ASP A 47 17.69 4.56 14.61
CA ASP A 47 18.40 5.20 15.71
C ASP A 47 18.83 6.63 15.32
N GLY A 48 19.25 7.43 16.31
CA GLY A 48 19.85 8.75 16.06
C GLY A 48 18.87 9.92 15.98
N VAL A 49 17.59 9.71 16.34
CA VAL A 49 16.63 10.81 16.50
C VAL A 49 16.86 11.48 17.87
N PRO A 50 17.17 12.79 17.92
CA PRO A 50 17.28 13.52 19.18
C PRO A 50 15.97 13.48 19.97
N ARG A 51 16.06 13.48 21.31
CA ARG A 51 14.89 13.32 22.19
C ARG A 51 13.87 14.46 22.06
N GLU A 52 14.34 15.60 21.59
CA GLU A 52 13.57 16.82 21.38
C GLU A 52 12.73 16.76 20.08
N VAL A 53 12.98 15.79 19.20
CA VAL A 53 12.30 15.63 17.91
C VAL A 53 11.29 14.49 17.98
N SER A 54 10.00 14.83 17.86
CA SER A 54 8.90 13.85 17.88
C SER A 54 8.26 13.57 16.52
N GLY A 55 8.41 14.49 15.55
CA GLY A 55 7.74 14.43 14.25
C GLY A 55 8.65 13.96 13.10
N VAL A 56 9.24 12.78 13.20
CA VAL A 56 10.10 12.26 12.12
C VAL A 56 9.27 11.58 11.04
N HIS A 57 9.35 12.13 9.82
CA HIS A 57 8.78 11.51 8.63
C HIS A 57 9.90 10.99 7.74
N PHE A 58 9.88 9.69 7.45
CA PHE A 58 10.83 9.04 6.55
C PHE A 58 10.10 8.46 5.34
N ARG A 59 10.64 8.70 4.14
CA ARG A 59 10.11 8.17 2.88
C ARG A 59 11.17 7.31 2.21
N SER A 60 10.91 6.01 2.11
CA SER A 60 11.76 5.07 1.40
C SER A 60 11.34 4.99 -0.06
N ASP A 61 12.31 5.13 -0.97
CA ASP A 61 12.13 4.77 -2.37
C ASP A 61 12.60 3.32 -2.57
N LEU A 62 11.67 2.45 -3.00
CA LEU A 62 11.92 1.02 -3.21
C LEU A 62 12.23 0.68 -4.67
N THR A 63 12.38 1.67 -5.55
CA THR A 63 12.57 1.46 -7.00
C THR A 63 13.81 0.59 -7.31
N ARG A 64 14.84 0.66 -6.46
CA ARG A 64 16.08 -0.14 -6.60
C ARG A 64 16.19 -1.29 -5.60
N ALA A 65 15.19 -1.47 -4.73
CA ALA A 65 15.17 -2.58 -3.80
C ALA A 65 14.75 -3.85 -4.55
N GLU A 66 15.45 -4.95 -4.29
CA GLU A 66 15.07 -6.25 -4.83
C GLU A 66 13.91 -6.82 -4.00
N PRO A 67 12.78 -7.18 -4.65
CA PRO A 67 11.69 -7.87 -3.97
C PRO A 67 12.09 -9.32 -3.64
N LEU A 68 11.54 -9.82 -2.56
CA LEU A 68 11.66 -11.22 -2.15
C LEU A 68 10.96 -12.13 -3.16
N ASP A 69 11.56 -13.30 -3.39
CA ASP A 69 10.95 -14.38 -4.15
C ASP A 69 9.97 -15.19 -3.29
N GLU A 70 9.20 -16.06 -3.92
CA GLU A 70 8.22 -16.90 -3.21
C GLU A 70 8.88 -17.78 -2.14
N SER A 71 10.11 -18.24 -2.40
CA SER A 71 10.84 -19.11 -1.48
C SER A 71 11.20 -18.37 -0.18
N ALA A 72 11.71 -17.14 -0.26
CA ALA A 72 11.99 -16.31 0.89
C ALA A 72 10.71 -15.89 1.63
N VAL A 73 9.65 -15.52 0.89
CA VAL A 73 8.35 -15.18 1.50
C VAL A 73 7.78 -16.37 2.29
N ARG A 74 7.93 -17.59 1.78
CA ARG A 74 7.47 -18.82 2.46
C ARG A 74 8.10 -19.02 3.82
N ILE A 75 9.39 -18.72 3.94
CA ILE A 75 10.15 -18.85 5.19
C ILE A 75 9.69 -17.79 6.20
N MET A 76 9.37 -16.59 5.73
CA MET A 76 9.05 -15.46 6.60
C MET A 76 7.58 -15.39 7.04
N SER A 77 6.62 -15.79 6.18
CA SER A 77 5.20 -15.67 6.50
C SER A 77 4.29 -16.56 5.63
N GLU A 78 3.58 -17.49 6.27
CA GLU A 78 2.52 -18.28 5.63
C GLU A 78 1.32 -17.44 5.17
N THR A 79 1.06 -16.30 5.83
CA THR A 79 -0.06 -15.43 5.46
C THR A 79 0.24 -14.68 4.17
N ALA A 80 1.48 -14.23 3.98
CA ALA A 80 1.92 -13.52 2.79
C ALA A 80 1.81 -14.39 1.52
N LEU A 81 2.07 -15.70 1.65
CA LEU A 81 1.93 -16.67 0.55
C LEU A 81 0.53 -16.69 -0.08
N ARG A 82 -0.52 -16.42 0.70
CA ARG A 82 -1.91 -16.41 0.19
C ARG A 82 -2.17 -15.32 -0.86
N PHE A 83 -1.29 -14.33 -0.92
CA PHE A 83 -1.39 -13.19 -1.82
C PHE A 83 -0.42 -13.28 -3.01
N MET A 84 0.48 -14.27 -3.03
CA MET A 84 1.33 -14.51 -4.20
C MET A 84 0.46 -14.89 -5.42
N PRO A 85 0.78 -14.39 -6.61
CA PRO A 85 0.15 -14.85 -7.84
C PRO A 85 0.43 -16.35 -8.03
N ARG A 86 -0.60 -17.13 -8.31
CA ARG A 86 -0.50 -18.57 -8.62
C ARG A 86 -0.07 -18.82 -10.06
#